data_AF-A0A933ULC2-F1
#
_entry.id   AF-A0A933ULC2-F1
#
_cell.length_a   1.000
_cell.length_b   1.000
_cell.length_c   1.000
_cell.angle_alpha   90.00
_cell.angle_beta   90.00
_cell.angle_gamma   90.00
#
_symmetry.space_group_name_H-M   'P 1'
#
loop_
_entity.id
_entity.type
_entity.pdbx_description
1 polymer ?
#
loop_
_entity_poly.entity_id
_entity_poly.type
_entity_poly.pdbx_seq_one_letter_code
_entity_poly.pdbx_strand_id
1 'polypeptide(L)' 'MPVAADADLVDVLAGLERRLGGPGAALATICTRVALRTGVDLRSPRPEQVGDAAVVRSVLAALSDLGFPL' A
#
# COMPACT_ATOMS: atom_id res chain seq x y z
N MET A 1 -16.57 14.51 4.91
CA MET A 1 -15.31 13.92 5.42
C MET A 1 -14.26 14.17 4.37
N PRO A 2 -13.27 15.04 4.59
CA PRO A 2 -12.32 15.41 3.54
C PRO A 2 -11.51 14.16 3.17
N VAL A 3 -11.44 13.88 1.88
CA VAL A 3 -10.56 12.86 1.29
C VAL A 3 -9.14 13.21 1.76
N ALA A 4 -8.43 12.30 2.44
CA ALA A 4 -7.02 12.49 2.73
C ALA A 4 -6.31 12.71 1.38
N ALA A 5 -5.93 13.95 1.10
CA ALA A 5 -5.70 14.42 -0.26
C ALA A 5 -4.32 14.05 -0.83
N ASP A 6 -3.46 13.39 -0.06
CA ASP A 6 -2.05 13.23 -0.43
C ASP A 6 -1.45 11.88 0.00
N ALA A 7 -2.26 10.83 0.22
CA ALA A 7 -1.66 9.52 0.45
C ALA A 7 -1.09 8.99 -0.87
N ASP A 8 0.23 8.91 -0.96
CA ASP A 8 0.90 8.25 -2.07
C ASP A 8 1.30 6.81 -1.69
N LEU A 9 1.73 6.01 -2.66
CA LEU A 9 2.11 4.62 -2.39
C LEU A 9 3.31 4.48 -1.44
N VAL A 10 4.13 5.52 -1.29
CA VAL A 10 5.25 5.56 -0.35
C VAL A 10 4.73 5.71 1.07
N ASP A 11 3.75 6.58 1.31
CA ASP A 11 3.08 6.73 2.60
C ASP A 11 2.38 5.45 3.03
N VAL A 12 1.74 4.75 2.09
CA VAL A 12 1.12 3.44 2.34
C VAL A 12 2.15 2.42 2.81
N LEU A 13 3.29 2.31 2.12
CA LEU A 13 4.36 1.40 2.51
C LEU A 13 4.92 1.77 3.89
N ALA A 14 5.19 3.05 4.15
CA ALA A 14 5.70 3.52 5.43
C ALA A 14 4.70 3.30 6.58
N GLY A 15 3.40 3.44 6.33
CA GLY A 15 2.34 3.11 7.28
C GLY A 15 2.32 1.63 7.62
N LEU A 16 2.44 0.77 6.60
CA LEU A 16 2.49 -0.68 6.76
C LEU A 16 3.75 -1.11 7.54
N GLU A 17 4.91 -0.55 7.21
CA GLU A 17 6.17 -0.77 7.93
C GLU A 17 6.05 -0.44 9.40
N ARG A 18 5.56 0.76 9.75
CA ARG A 18 5.37 1.18 11.14
C ARG A 18 4.44 0.23 11.89
N ARG A 19 3.33 -0.19 11.27
CA ARG A 19 2.35 -1.09 11.89
C ARG A 19 2.92 -2.49 12.16
N LEU A 20 3.81 -2.97 11.30
CA LEU A 20 4.42 -4.29 11.40
C LEU A 20 5.74 -4.30 12.20
N GLY A 21 6.23 -3.13 12.61
CA GLY A 21 7.49 -3.00 13.36
C GLY A 21 8.74 -3.02 12.48
N GLY A 22 8.61 -2.69 11.19
CA GLY A 22 9.72 -2.50 10.25
C GLY A 22 9.75 -3.50 9.08
N PRO A 23 10.84 -3.48 8.29
CA PRO A 23 11.02 -4.37 7.16
C PRO A 23 11.25 -5.81 7.64
N GLY A 24 10.43 -6.74 7.17
CA GLY A 24 10.52 -8.15 7.57
C GLY A 24 9.66 -9.07 6.72
N ALA A 25 9.69 -10.37 7.04
CA ALA A 25 8.99 -11.40 6.27
C ALA A 25 7.47 -11.16 6.18
N ALA A 26 6.86 -10.61 7.24
CA ALA A 26 5.45 -10.23 7.26
C ALA A 26 5.15 -9.12 6.24
N LEU A 27 5.91 -8.02 6.27
CA LEU A 27 5.80 -6.92 5.31
C LEU A 27 6.01 -7.41 3.87
N ALA A 28 7.06 -8.20 3.65
CA ALA A 28 7.33 -8.78 2.34
C ALA A 28 6.14 -9.60 1.84
N THR A 29 5.59 -10.48 2.69
CA THR A 29 4.41 -11.29 2.35
C THR A 29 3.22 -10.42 1.97
N ILE A 30 2.96 -9.33 2.70
CA ILE A 30 1.85 -8.43 2.41
C ILE A 30 2.06 -7.68 1.09
N CYS A 31 3.23 -7.10 0.85
CA CYS A 31 3.53 -6.42 -0.42
C CYS A 31 3.37 -7.37 -1.61
N THR A 32 3.83 -8.63 -1.50
CA THR A 32 3.63 -9.64 -2.54
C THR A 32 2.14 -9.91 -2.77
N ARG A 33 1.34 -10.04 -1.71
CA ARG A 33 -0.10 -10.28 -1.82
C ARG A 33 -0.87 -9.07 -2.38
N VAL A 34 -0.42 -7.84 -2.13
CA VAL A 34 -0.96 -6.63 -2.75
C VAL A 34 -0.64 -6.62 -4.24
N ALA A 35 0.62 -6.88 -4.61
CA ALA A 35 1.04 -6.93 -6.00
C ALA A 35 0.26 -7.98 -6.81
N LEU A 36 0.02 -9.16 -6.24
CA LEU A 36 -0.77 -10.20 -6.90
C LEU A 36 -2.25 -9.83 -7.09
N ARG A 37 -2.83 -8.98 -6.22
CA ARG A 37 -4.25 -8.57 -6.32
C ARG A 37 -4.46 -7.34 -7.19
N THR A 38 -3.52 -6.40 -7.15
CA THR A 38 -3.68 -5.06 -7.71
C THR A 38 -2.76 -4.79 -8.90
N GLY A 39 -1.73 -5.62 -9.10
CA GLY A 39 -0.65 -5.37 -10.05
C GLY A 39 0.38 -4.33 -9.57
N VAL A 40 0.25 -3.82 -8.34
CA VAL A 40 1.10 -2.75 -7.80
C VAL A 40 2.12 -3.33 -6.82
N ASP A 41 3.40 -3.18 -7.12
CA ASP A 41 4.47 -3.45 -6.16
C ASP A 41 4.73 -2.21 -5.31
N LEU A 42 4.35 -2.26 -4.02
CA LEU A 42 4.57 -1.14 -3.09
C LEU A 42 6.04 -0.87 -2.80
N ARG A 43 6.94 -1.86 -3.00
CA ARG A 43 8.38 -1.68 -2.76
C ARG A 43 9.06 -0.94 -3.91
N SER A 44 8.46 -0.96 -5.09
CA SER A 44 8.98 -0.31 -6.28
C SER A 44 7.80 0.11 -7.20
N PRO A 45 6.97 1.06 -6.75
CA PRO A 45 5.85 1.54 -7.55
C PRO A 45 6.37 2.30 -8.78
N ARG A 46 5.66 2.20 -9.90
CA ARG A 46 6.02 2.99 -11.08
C ARG A 46 5.76 4.48 -10.80
N PRO A 47 6.53 5.42 -11.37
CA PRO A 47 6.37 6.85 -11.09
C PRO A 47 4.95 7.37 -11.30
N GLU A 48 4.27 6.91 -12.35
CA GLU A 48 2.90 7.27 -12.68
C GLU A 48 1.85 6.74 -11.68
N GLN A 49 2.20 5.72 -10.88
CA GLN A 49 1.31 5.10 -9.90
C GLN A 49 1.38 5.75 -8.53
N VAL A 50 2.51 6.36 -8.18
CA VAL A 50 2.82 6.83 -6.80
C VAL A 50 1.69 7.72 -6.25
N GLY A 51 1.28 8.74 -7.02
CA GLY A 51 0.21 9.67 -6.64
C GLY A 51 -1.13 9.42 -7.35
N ASP A 52 -1.29 8.32 -8.09
CA ASP A 52 -2.57 8.04 -8.75
C ASP A 52 -3.60 7.63 -7.68
N ALA A 53 -4.55 8.52 -7.42
CA ALA A 53 -5.57 8.32 -6.40
C ALA A 53 -6.43 7.05 -6.63
N ALA A 54 -6.63 6.61 -7.87
CA ALA A 54 -7.35 5.36 -8.15
C ALA A 54 -6.50 4.13 -7.77
N VAL A 55 -5.21 4.17 -8.05
CA VAL A 55 -4.25 3.12 -7.67
C VAL A 55 -4.13 3.04 -6.15
N VAL A 56 -3.95 4.18 -5.47
CA VAL A 56 -3.87 4.24 -4.00
C VAL A 56 -5.13 3.67 -3.36
N ARG A 57 -6.33 4.05 -3.85
CA ARG A 57 -7.60 3.47 -3.35
C ARG A 57 -7.67 1.95 -3.55
N SER A 58 -7.21 1.44 -4.69
CA SER A 58 -7.17 0.00 -4.97
C SER A 58 -6.26 -0.75 -3.99
N VAL A 59 -5.08 -0.18 -3.70
CA VAL A 59 -4.14 -0.74 -2.74
C VAL A 59 -4.71 -0.73 -1.32
N LEU A 60 -5.29 0.39 -0.86
CA LEU A 60 -5.90 0.49 0.46
C LEU A 60 -7.06 -0.49 0.66
N ALA A 61 -7.87 -0.71 -0.39
CA ALA A 61 -8.91 -1.73 -0.39
C ALA A 61 -8.31 -3.14 -0.26
N ALA A 62 -7.29 -3.47 -1.07
CA ALA A 62 -6.63 -4.78 -1.01
C ALA A 62 -5.96 -5.05 0.34
N LEU A 63 -5.38 -4.03 0.97
CA LEU A 63 -4.83 -4.11 2.32
C LEU A 63 -5.92 -4.34 3.37
N SER A 64 -7.07 -3.66 3.25
CA SER A 64 -8.22 -3.86 4.14
C SER A 64 -8.78 -5.29 4.02
N ASP A 65 -8.94 -5.82 2.80
CA ASP A 65 -9.37 -7.21 2.55
C ASP A 65 -8.40 -8.25 3.12
N LEU A 66 -7.11 -7.88 3.21
CA LEU A 66 -6.07 -8.69 3.84
C LEU A 66 -6.05 -8.60 5.37
N GLY A 67 -6.86 -7.73 5.98
CA GLY A 67 -6.87 -7.49 7.42
C GLY A 67 -5.85 -6.45 7.91
N PHE A 68 -5.31 -5.62 7.01
CA PHE A 68 -4.32 -4.56 7.31
C PHE A 68 -4.85 -3.16 6.92
N PRO A 69 -5.94 -2.68 7.51
CA PRO A 69 -6.43 -1.33 7.22
C PRO A 69 -5.39 -0.27 7.65
N LEU A 70 -5.18 0.72 6.79
CA LEU A 70 -4.31 1.89 7.02
C LEU A 70 -5.11 3.18 6.85
#